data_AF-A0A974BJR4-F1
#
_entry.id   AF-A0A974BJR4-F1
#
_cell.length_a   1.000
_cell.length_b   1.000
_cell.length_c   1.000
_cell.angle_alpha   90.00
_cell.angle_beta   90.00
_cell.angle_gamma   90.00
#
_symmetry.space_group_name_H-M   'P 1'
#
loop_
_entity.id
_entity.type
_entity.pdbx_description
1 polymer ?
#
loop_
_entity_poly.entity_id
_entity_poly.type
_entity_poly.pdbx_seq_one_letter_code
_entity_poly.pdbx_strand_id
1 'polypeptide(L)' 'MLEYDEDNEDYEQSKGERKLTDLISENYKRCYKLHKTDDDSYNLYLRLLLVTDFISGMTDSYAKNLYKALVGIY' A
#
# COMPACT_ATOMS: atom_id res chain seq x y z
N MET A 1 -7.16 -4.38 7.46
CA MET A 1 -5.92 -4.62 6.70
C MET A 1 -6.19 -4.13 5.30
N LEU A 2 -5.31 -3.35 4.65
CA LEU A 2 -5.57 -2.85 3.29
C LEU A 2 -5.73 -4.04 2.34
N GLU A 3 -6.94 -4.26 1.85
CA GLU A 3 -7.19 -5.20 0.75
C GLU A 3 -6.92 -4.47 -0.56
N TYR A 4 -5.82 -4.85 -1.21
CA TYR A 4 -5.37 -4.28 -2.48
C TYR A 4 -5.77 -5.17 -3.68
N ASP A 5 -6.35 -6.34 -3.43
CA ASP A 5 -6.79 -7.21 -4.51
C ASP A 5 -8.07 -6.66 -5.16
N GLU A 6 -7.90 -6.04 -6.32
CA GLU A 6 -8.99 -5.60 -7.21
C GLU A 6 -9.90 -6.76 -7.66
N ASP A 7 -9.45 -8.01 -7.49
CA ASP A 7 -10.18 -9.22 -7.88
C ASP A 7 -11.15 -9.73 -6.79
N ASN A 8 -11.14 -9.15 -5.58
CA ASN A 8 -12.11 -9.48 -4.54
C ASN A 8 -13.39 -8.67 -4.77
N GLU A 9 -14.35 -9.23 -5.52
CA GLU A 9 -15.65 -8.60 -5.81
C GLU A 9 -16.45 -8.22 -4.55
N ASP A 10 -16.17 -8.85 -3.40
CA ASP A 10 -16.85 -8.62 -2.13
C ASP A 10 -16.28 -7.45 -1.30
N TYR A 11 -15.17 -6.82 -1.71
CA TYR A 11 -14.55 -5.74 -0.94
C TYR A 11 -14.43 -4.42 -1.73
N GLU A 12 -15.13 -3.40 -1.24
CA GLU A 12 -15.04 -2.04 -1.75
C GLU A 12 -14.21 -1.16 -0.80
N GLN A 13 -13.05 -0.69 -1.29
CA GLN A 13 -12.18 0.20 -0.51
C GLN A 13 -12.88 1.52 -0.14
N SER A 14 -12.76 1.89 1.13
CA SER A 14 -13.14 3.22 1.61
C SER A 14 -12.32 4.33 0.91
N LYS A 15 -12.87 5.55 0.84
CA LYS A 15 -12.15 6.73 0.32
C LYS A 15 -10.78 6.93 0.99
N GLY A 16 -10.66 6.64 2.29
CA GLY A 16 -9.40 6.74 3.01
C GLY A 16 -8.39 5.66 2.58
N GLU A 17 -8.87 4.45 2.36
CA GLU A 17 -8.04 3.31 1.93
C GLU A 17 -7.53 3.52 0.51
N ARG A 18 -8.40 3.96 -0.42
CA ARG A 18 -8.00 4.34 -1.78
C ARG A 18 -6.89 5.39 -1.78
N LYS A 19 -7.06 6.45 -0.96
CA LYS A 19 -6.05 7.50 -0.85
C LYS A 19 -4.72 6.96 -0.34
N LEU A 20 -4.72 6.00 0.59
CA LEU A 20 -3.50 5.37 1.09
C LEU A 20 -2.86 4.45 0.04
N THR A 21 -3.65 3.65 -0.68
CA THR A 21 -3.13 2.80 -1.75
C THR A 21 -2.57 3.62 -2.92
N ASP A 22 -3.15 4.79 -3.20
CA ASP A 22 -2.67 5.70 -4.25
C ASP A 22 -1.31 6.35 -3.91
N LEU A 23 -0.95 6.44 -2.63
CA LEU A 23 0.38 6.92 -2.22
C LEU A 23 1.49 5.92 -2.58
N ILE A 24 1.15 4.64 -2.63
CA ILE A 24 2.10 3.58 -2.99
C ILE A 24 2.26 3.61 -4.51
N SER A 25 3.51 3.82 -4.96
CA SER A 25 3.85 3.85 -6.38
C SER A 25 3.47 2.54 -7.08
N GLU A 26 3.04 2.65 -8.34
CA GLU A 26 2.70 1.54 -9.23
C GLU A 26 3.81 0.51 -9.37
N ASN A 27 5.08 0.90 -9.17
CA ASN A 27 6.19 -0.04 -9.20
C ASN A 27 6.08 -1.10 -8.10
N TYR A 28 5.82 -0.69 -6.86
CA TYR A 28 5.65 -1.62 -5.73
C TYR A 28 4.42 -2.51 -5.94
N LYS A 29 3.31 -1.90 -6.37
CA LYS A 29 2.06 -2.61 -6.68
C LYS A 29 2.25 -3.68 -7.76
N ARG A 30 3.03 -3.38 -8.80
CA ARG A 30 3.40 -4.34 -9.85
C ARG A 30 4.24 -5.49 -9.30
N CYS A 31 5.17 -5.23 -8.40
CA CYS A 31 5.94 -6.28 -7.73
C CYS A 31 5.03 -7.23 -6.95
N TYR A 32 4.06 -6.71 -6.20
CA TYR A 32 3.04 -7.55 -5.54
C TYR A 32 2.26 -8.40 -6.55
N LYS A 33 1.68 -7.79 -7.59
CA LYS A 33 0.90 -8.49 -8.62
C LYS A 33 1.69 -9.60 -9.31
N LEU A 34 3.00 -9.43 -9.51
CA LEU A 34 3.86 -10.43 -10.12
C LEU A 34 4.13 -11.65 -9.21
N HIS A 35 4.16 -11.46 -7.90
CA HIS A 35 4.50 -12.50 -6.93
C HIS A 35 3.28 -13.09 -6.21
N LYS A 36 2.07 -12.59 -6.49
CA LYS A 36 0.81 -13.10 -5.95
C LYS A 36 0.67 -14.60 -6.27
N THR A 37 0.22 -15.37 -5.29
CA THR A 37 0.00 -16.82 -5.40
C THR A 37 -1.46 -17.15 -5.09
N ASP A 38 -1.83 -18.43 -5.12
CA ASP A 38 -3.15 -18.91 -4.69
C ASP A 38 -3.24 -19.09 -3.15
N ASP A 39 -2.17 -18.76 -2.40
CA ASP A 39 -2.15 -18.84 -0.94
C ASP A 39 -2.43 -17.46 -0.32
N ASP A 40 -3.62 -17.31 0.26
CA ASP A 40 -4.07 -16.08 0.91
C ASP A 40 -3.16 -15.62 2.05
N SER A 41 -2.56 -16.55 2.81
CA SER A 41 -1.66 -16.22 3.92
C SER A 41 -0.35 -15.65 3.39
N TYR A 42 0.15 -16.19 2.29
CA TYR A 42 1.33 -15.67 1.62
C TYR A 42 1.04 -14.31 0.95
N ASN A 43 -0.13 -14.14 0.33
CA ASN A 43 -0.56 -12.85 -0.22
C ASN A 43 -0.72 -11.78 0.86
N LEU A 44 -1.16 -12.15 2.07
CA LEU A 44 -1.16 -11.26 3.24
C LEU A 44 0.26 -10.78 3.58
N TYR A 45 1.22 -11.70 3.63
CA TYR A 45 2.62 -11.39 3.84
C TYR A 45 3.15 -10.44 2.75
N LEU A 46 2.87 -10.70 1.48
CA LEU A 46 3.31 -9.84 0.37
C LEU A 46 2.72 -8.43 0.46
N ARG A 47 1.48 -8.25 0.94
CA ARG A 47 0.89 -6.92 1.19
C ARG A 47 1.60 -6.17 2.33
N LEU A 48 2.01 -6.86 3.39
CA LEU A 48 2.82 -6.25 4.46
C LEU A 48 4.20 -5.86 3.96
N LEU A 49 4.82 -6.73 3.16
CA LEU A 49 6.12 -6.48 2.55
C LEU A 49 6.08 -5.26 1.62
N LEU A 50 5.06 -5.16 0.76
CA LEU A 50 4.80 -4.00 -0.10
C LEU A 50 4.83 -2.68 0.68
N VAL A 51 4.06 -2.61 1.77
CA VAL A 51 3.98 -1.40 2.60
C VAL A 51 5.31 -1.13 3.30
N THR A 52 6.00 -2.17 3.75
CA THR A 52 7.31 -2.07 4.39
C THR A 52 8.38 -1.54 3.43
N ASP A 53 8.40 -2.02 2.19
CA ASP A 53 9.31 -1.57 1.14
C ASP A 53 9.04 -0.10 0.76
N PHE A 54 7.76 0.28 0.70
CA PHE A 54 7.37 1.67 0.48
C PHE A 54 7.86 2.60 1.59
N ILE A 55 7.68 2.22 2.87
CA ILE A 55 8.10 3.04 4.02
C ILE A 55 9.62 3.11 4.13
N SER A 56 10.31 1.99 3.99
CA SER A 56 11.77 1.93 4.08
C SER A 56 12.49 2.62 2.91
N GLY A 57 11.85 2.73 1.75
CA GLY A 57 12.36 3.46 0.59
C GLY A 57 12.20 4.99 0.66
N MET A 58 11.55 5.53 1.68
CA MET A 58 11.37 6.97 1.83
C MET A 58 12.67 7.66 2.28
N THR A 59 12.91 8.87 1.77
CA THR A 59 13.88 9.78 2.40
C THR A 59 13.27 10.46 3.61
N ASP A 60 14.09 10.87 4.58
CA ASP A 60 13.63 11.58 5.79
C ASP A 60 12.71 12.77 5.47
N SER A 61 13.10 13.58 4.48
CA SER A 61 12.31 14.73 4.02
C SER A 61 10.97 14.31 3.44
N TYR A 62 10.93 13.23 2.65
CA TYR A 62 9.70 12.73 2.07
C TYR A 62 8.76 12.19 3.14
N ALA A 63 9.26 11.35 4.06
CA ALA A 63 8.47 10.81 5.17
C ALA A 63 7.86 11.92 6.04
N LYS A 64 8.66 12.95 6.36
CA LYS A 64 8.21 14.11 7.13
C LYS A 64 7.11 14.91 6.41
N ASN A 65 7.30 15.18 5.12
CA ASN A 65 6.33 15.94 4.32
C ASN A 65 5.02 15.16 4.14
N LEU A 66 5.12 13.84 3.91
CA LEU A 66 3.97 12.97 3.77
C LEU A 66 3.17 12.90 5.07
N TYR A 67 3.84 12.74 6.22
CA TYR A 67 3.18 12.76 7.53
C TYR A 67 2.42 14.07 7.77
N LYS A 68 3.07 15.22 7.52
CA LYS A 68 2.43 16.54 7.61
C LYS A 68 1.20 16.67 6.72
N ALA A 69 1.30 16.22 5.48
CA ALA A 69 0.20 16.25 4.51
C ALA A 69 -0.99 15.37 4.92
N LEU A 70 -0.73 14.24 5.57
CA LEU A 70 -1.76 13.33 6.07
C LEU A 70 -2.47 13.87 7.31
N VAL A 71 -1.72 14.47 8.24
CA VAL A 71 -2.28 15.03 9.49
C VAL A 71 -2.87 16.43 9.28
N GLY A 72 -2.57 17.08 8.14
CA GLY A 72 -3.07 18.43 7.83
C GLY A 72 -2.33 19.55 8.58
N ILE A 73 -1.09 19.29 9.02
CA ILE A 73 -0.26 20.26 9.75
C ILE A 73 0.74 20.85 8.76
N TYR A 74 0.51 22.10 8.35
CA TYR A 74 1.44 22.86 7.52
C TYR A 74 2.53 23.50 8.40
#